data_AF-A0A0C3A0H2-F1
#
_entry.id   AF-A0A0C3A0H2-F1
#
_cell.length_a   1.000
_cell.length_b   1.000
_cell.length_c   1.000
_cell.angle_alpha   90.00
_cell.angle_beta   90.00
_cell.angle_gamma   90.00
#
_symmetry.space_group_name_H-M   'P 1'
#
loop_
_entity.id
_entity.type
_entity.pdbx_description
1 polymer ?
#
loop_
_entity_poly.entity_id
_entity_poly.type
_entity_poly.pdbx_seq_one_letter_code
_entity_poly.pdbx_strand_id
1 'polypeptide(L)'
;MSTVSDKFARFLDLPSKTDVDATYKAFYKATTAASISSGVCGIRARECGPLDKRFTSYPLANLPNSHRLIPSKPHHLHDLYDGKLLEPAGVEGDVQNLKVNICSTCADNLLKEKDVPPQFALANNLWIGRVPWQLQVLTFLEQLLISQIYPHIFVFKLFPKKIGDVWDLSHLRCAMRGNVTLYAMDTQGVASMVEGKFMRRPKVDTKDKPPQRL
;
A
#
# COMPACT_ATOMS: atom_id res chain seq x y z
N MET A 1 -37.17 8.57 8.70
CA MET A 1 -36.69 8.30 7.33
C MET A 1 -36.90 9.57 6.51
N SER A 2 -35.89 10.43 6.41
CA SER A 2 -35.98 11.67 5.64
C SER A 2 -35.78 11.35 4.15
N THR A 3 -36.74 11.74 3.32
CA THR A 3 -36.74 11.48 1.88
C THR A 3 -35.67 12.33 1.18
N VAL A 4 -35.17 11.87 0.03
CA VAL A 4 -34.10 12.51 -0.75
C VAL A 4 -34.45 13.96 -1.14
N SER A 5 -35.74 14.29 -1.25
CA SER A 5 -36.25 15.63 -1.60
C SER A 5 -35.97 16.70 -0.54
N ASP A 6 -35.97 16.34 0.75
CA ASP A 6 -35.72 17.27 1.87
C ASP A 6 -34.25 17.71 1.97
N LYS A 7 -33.32 16.86 1.48
CA LYS A 7 -31.88 17.16 1.48
C LYS A 7 -31.51 18.24 0.46
N PHE A 8 -32.23 18.33 -0.66
CA PHE A 8 -31.97 19.33 -1.69
C PHE A 8 -32.53 20.71 -1.33
N ALA A 9 -33.66 20.77 -0.63
CA ALA A 9 -34.26 22.04 -0.19
C ALA A 9 -33.34 22.83 0.76
N ARG A 10 -32.54 22.13 1.58
CA ARG A 10 -31.60 22.73 2.55
C ARG A 10 -30.18 22.92 2.02
N PHE A 11 -29.92 22.61 0.75
CA PHE A 11 -28.56 22.62 0.19
C PHE A 11 -27.99 24.04 0.03
N LEU A 12 -28.86 25.05 -0.14
CA LEU A 12 -28.47 26.46 -0.27
C LEU A 12 -28.58 27.24 1.05
N ASP A 13 -29.09 26.61 2.11
CA ASP A 13 -29.16 27.25 3.42
C ASP A 13 -27.75 27.34 4.03
N LEU A 14 -27.43 28.50 4.59
CA LEU A 14 -26.18 28.68 5.32
C LEU A 14 -26.20 27.78 6.57
N PRO A 15 -25.16 26.94 6.79
CA PRO A 15 -25.09 26.10 7.97
C PRO A 15 -24.99 26.98 9.22
N SER A 16 -25.65 26.56 10.30
CA SER A 16 -25.54 27.26 11.58
C SER A 16 -24.12 27.13 12.14
N LYS A 17 -23.70 28.05 13.02
CA LYS A 17 -22.38 27.99 13.66
C LYS A 17 -22.15 26.67 14.41
N THR A 18 -23.21 26.12 15.02
CA THR A 18 -23.17 24.82 15.70
C THR A 18 -22.96 23.65 14.73
N ASP A 19 -23.52 23.71 13.53
CA ASP A 19 -23.33 22.68 12.50
C ASP A 19 -21.90 22.70 11.96
N VAL A 20 -21.35 23.90 11.77
CA VAL A 20 -19.96 24.10 11.36
C VAL A 20 -19.00 23.56 12.41
N ASP A 21 -19.19 23.90 13.69
CA ASP A 21 -18.35 23.40 14.78
C ASP A 21 -18.44 21.88 14.94
N ALA A 22 -19.64 21.31 14.78
CA ALA A 22 -19.83 19.86 14.79
C ALA A 22 -19.11 19.18 13.62
N THR A 23 -19.14 19.79 12.44
CA THR A 23 -18.44 19.31 11.23
C THR A 23 -16.93 19.35 11.43
N TYR A 24 -16.38 20.44 11.98
CA TYR A 24 -14.95 20.51 12.30
C TYR A 24 -14.53 19.45 13.33
N LYS A 25 -15.32 19.25 14.39
CA LYS A 25 -15.05 18.18 15.37
C LYS A 25 -15.08 16.79 14.72
N ALA A 26 -16.05 16.55 13.85
CA ALA A 26 -16.15 15.30 13.10
C ALA A 26 -14.94 15.10 12.17
N PHE A 27 -14.51 16.15 11.46
CA PHE A 27 -13.32 16.13 10.60
C PHE A 27 -12.04 15.86 11.41
N TYR A 28 -11.82 16.59 12.50
CA TYR A 28 -10.64 16.38 13.35
C TYR A 28 -10.62 14.98 13.94
N LYS A 29 -11.77 14.46 14.38
CA LYS A 29 -11.89 13.08 14.86
C LYS A 29 -11.60 12.07 13.74
N ALA A 30 -12.06 12.32 12.52
CA ALA A 30 -11.83 11.44 11.38
C ALA A 30 -10.38 11.49 10.85
N THR A 31 -9.67 12.58 11.09
CA THR A 31 -8.27 12.80 10.64
C THR A 31 -7.24 12.67 11.76
N THR A 32 -7.67 12.29 12.97
CA THR A 32 -6.74 12.00 14.08
C THR A 32 -5.79 10.86 13.68
N ALA A 33 -4.56 10.84 14.19
CA ALA A 33 -3.57 9.79 13.89
C ALA A 33 -4.12 8.37 14.08
N ALA A 34 -4.94 8.15 15.12
CA ALA A 34 -5.63 6.88 15.36
C ALA A 34 -6.59 6.49 14.22
N SER A 35 -7.24 7.46 13.59
CA SER A 35 -8.20 7.29 12.49
C SER A 35 -7.51 7.09 11.14
N ILE A 36 -6.18 7.21 11.07
CA ILE A 36 -5.35 6.89 9.89
C ILE A 36 -4.42 5.71 10.22
N SER A 37 -4.52 5.13 11.42
CA SER A 37 -3.70 3.99 11.81
C SER A 37 -3.96 2.83 10.85
N SER A 38 -2.89 2.40 10.20
CA SER A 38 -2.86 1.18 9.41
C SER A 38 -2.15 0.08 10.18
N GLY A 39 -2.52 -1.16 9.89
CA GLY A 39 -1.86 -2.34 10.42
C GLY A 39 -1.60 -3.34 9.31
N VAL A 40 -0.78 -4.35 9.56
CA VAL A 40 -0.57 -5.45 8.62
C VAL A 40 -1.42 -6.64 9.06
N CYS A 41 -2.17 -7.22 8.12
CA CYS A 41 -2.91 -8.46 8.39
C CYS A 41 -1.96 -9.66 8.34
N GLY A 42 -1.85 -10.39 9.45
CA GLY A 42 -0.99 -11.57 9.59
C GLY A 42 -1.32 -12.71 8.62
N ILE A 43 -2.52 -12.74 8.03
CA ILE A 43 -2.93 -13.84 7.13
C ILE A 43 -2.65 -13.52 5.67
N ARG A 44 -2.86 -12.28 5.23
CA ARG A 44 -2.74 -11.86 3.83
C ARG A 44 -1.56 -10.94 3.54
N ALA A 45 -0.73 -10.65 4.56
CA ALA A 45 0.42 -9.75 4.49
C ALA A 45 0.13 -8.36 3.89
N ARG A 46 -1.12 -7.90 3.95
CA ARG A 46 -1.54 -6.62 3.37
C ARG A 46 -1.71 -5.58 4.46
N GLU A 47 -1.19 -4.38 4.21
CA GLU A 47 -1.52 -3.20 4.98
C GLU A 47 -3.02 -2.90 4.82
N CYS A 48 -3.75 -2.85 5.93
CA CYS A 48 -5.15 -2.47 5.92
C CYS A 48 -5.27 -1.16 6.69
N GLY A 49 -6.03 -0.23 6.14
CA GLY A 49 -6.39 1.00 6.83
C GLY A 49 -7.66 0.85 7.67
N PRO A 50 -8.06 1.92 8.36
CA PRO A 50 -9.31 1.96 9.11
C PRO A 50 -10.55 1.88 8.21
N LEU A 51 -10.42 2.27 6.93
CA LEU A 51 -11.45 2.09 5.91
C LEU A 51 -11.58 0.63 5.43
N ASP A 52 -10.51 -0.17 5.53
CA ASP A 52 -10.47 -1.57 5.06
C ASP A 52 -11.03 -2.59 6.08
N LYS A 53 -11.88 -2.10 6.99
CA LYS A 53 -12.55 -2.81 8.08
C LYS A 53 -11.63 -3.14 9.26
N ARG A 54 -12.24 -3.07 10.46
CA ARG A 54 -11.61 -3.20 11.77
C ARG A 54 -10.65 -4.39 11.83
N PHE A 55 -9.43 -4.14 12.27
CA PHE A 55 -8.54 -5.21 12.72
C PHE A 55 -9.11 -5.86 13.96
N THR A 56 -9.03 -7.18 14.00
CA THR A 56 -9.29 -7.96 15.20
C THR A 56 -8.02 -8.76 15.53
N SER A 57 -7.57 -8.61 16.77
CA SER A 57 -6.45 -9.37 17.31
C SER A 57 -6.99 -10.67 17.90
N TYR A 58 -6.52 -11.80 17.41
CA TYR A 58 -6.83 -13.13 17.96
C TYR A 58 -5.59 -13.75 18.60
N PRO A 59 -5.71 -14.39 19.78
CA PRO A 59 -4.67 -15.29 20.26
C PRO A 59 -4.42 -16.40 19.22
N LEU A 60 -3.15 -16.71 18.95
CA LEU A 60 -2.78 -17.72 17.96
C LEU A 60 -3.46 -19.08 18.23
N ALA A 61 -3.57 -19.47 19.50
CA ALA A 61 -4.24 -20.69 19.94
C ALA A 61 -5.75 -20.72 19.63
N ASN A 62 -6.40 -19.56 19.59
CA ASN A 62 -7.86 -19.42 19.42
C ASN A 62 -8.26 -19.01 18.00
N LEU A 63 -7.36 -19.18 17.02
CA LEU A 63 -7.66 -18.90 15.63
C LEU A 63 -8.72 -19.89 15.09
N PRO A 64 -9.84 -19.40 14.53
CA PRO A 64 -10.85 -20.26 13.94
C PRO A 64 -10.29 -20.99 12.72
N ASN A 65 -10.54 -22.30 12.62
CA ASN A 65 -10.11 -23.16 11.50
C ASN A 65 -8.63 -22.97 11.12
N SER A 66 -7.77 -22.84 12.13
CA SER A 66 -6.35 -22.48 11.97
C SER A 66 -5.51 -23.51 11.19
N HIS A 67 -5.97 -24.76 11.11
CA HIS A 67 -5.36 -25.81 10.28
C HIS A 67 -5.29 -25.42 8.80
N ARG A 68 -6.21 -24.57 8.31
CA ARG A 68 -6.24 -24.07 6.92
C ARG A 68 -5.08 -23.13 6.59
N LEU A 69 -4.33 -22.67 7.59
CA LEU A 69 -3.18 -21.78 7.41
C LEU A 69 -1.85 -22.54 7.35
N ILE A 70 -1.89 -23.88 7.41
CA ILE A 70 -0.72 -24.73 7.25
C ILE A 70 -0.41 -24.83 5.74
N PRO A 71 0.78 -24.44 5.27
CA PRO A 71 1.12 -24.46 3.86
C PRO A 71 1.23 -25.90 3.35
N SER A 72 0.63 -26.20 2.19
CA SER A 72 0.70 -27.54 1.59
C SER A 72 2.12 -27.93 1.15
N LYS A 73 2.93 -26.94 0.75
CA LYS A 73 4.35 -27.11 0.42
C LYS A 73 5.18 -26.26 1.37
N PRO A 74 5.83 -26.86 2.38
CA PRO A 74 6.68 -26.11 3.29
C PRO A 74 7.92 -25.60 2.54
N HIS A 75 8.33 -24.37 2.83
CA HIS A 75 9.56 -23.76 2.33
C HIS A 75 10.42 -23.33 3.51
N HIS A 76 11.74 -23.43 3.39
CA HIS A 76 12.70 -23.17 4.48
C HIS A 76 12.70 -21.72 4.98
N LEU A 77 12.28 -20.77 4.13
CA LEU A 77 12.14 -19.36 4.49
C LEU A 77 10.73 -18.98 4.97
N HIS A 78 9.83 -19.96 5.18
CA HIS A 78 8.52 -19.67 5.75
C HIS A 78 8.63 -19.25 7.22
N ASP A 79 7.96 -18.16 7.57
CA ASP A 79 7.75 -17.78 8.96
C ASP A 79 6.54 -18.57 9.50
N LEU A 80 6.82 -19.68 10.18
CA LEU A 80 5.81 -20.58 10.72
C LEU A 80 5.62 -20.36 12.22
N TYR A 81 4.37 -20.16 12.63
CA TYR A 81 3.95 -20.06 14.02
C TYR A 81 2.98 -21.20 14.33
N ASP A 82 3.35 -22.12 15.21
CA ASP A 82 2.62 -23.38 15.44
C ASP A 82 2.24 -24.10 14.14
N GLY A 83 3.19 -24.17 13.19
CA GLY A 83 3.01 -24.77 11.87
C GLY A 83 2.20 -23.95 10.85
N LYS A 84 1.69 -22.77 11.24
CA LYS A 84 0.84 -21.91 10.41
C LYS A 84 1.69 -20.82 9.76
N LEU A 85 1.48 -20.58 8.47
CA LEU A 85 2.17 -19.53 7.73
C LEU A 85 1.49 -18.18 7.95
N LEU A 86 2.18 -17.26 8.62
CA LEU A 86 1.70 -15.92 8.95
C LEU A 86 2.76 -14.86 8.63
N GLU A 87 2.31 -13.64 8.34
CA GLU A 87 3.19 -12.48 8.17
C GLU A 87 3.65 -11.96 9.53
N PRO A 88 4.96 -11.93 9.81
CA PRO A 88 5.47 -11.50 11.11
C PRO A 88 5.13 -10.05 11.49
N ALA A 89 5.00 -9.15 10.51
CA ALA A 89 4.57 -7.77 10.79
C ALA A 89 3.12 -7.66 11.31
N GLY A 90 2.32 -8.72 11.17
CA GLY A 90 0.96 -8.82 11.70
C GLY A 90 0.84 -9.71 12.94
N VAL A 91 1.96 -10.16 13.53
CA VAL A 91 2.00 -10.97 14.75
C VAL A 91 2.60 -10.12 15.87
N GLU A 92 1.91 -10.07 17.02
CA GLU A 92 2.31 -9.28 18.18
C GLU A 92 2.37 -10.18 19.44
N GLY A 93 3.25 -9.82 20.38
CA GLY A 93 3.34 -10.47 21.69
C GLY A 93 4.59 -11.34 21.87
N ASP A 94 4.72 -11.88 23.09
CA ASP A 94 5.84 -12.75 23.48
C ASP A 94 5.63 -14.19 22.99
N VAL A 95 6.71 -14.99 23.00
CA VAL A 95 6.74 -16.39 22.56
C VAL A 95 5.59 -17.24 23.13
N GLN A 96 5.14 -16.95 24.36
CA GLN A 96 4.05 -17.68 25.01
C GLN A 96 2.63 -17.12 24.74
N ASN A 97 2.51 -15.86 24.33
CA ASN A 97 1.23 -15.15 24.20
C ASN A 97 1.11 -14.44 22.84
N LEU A 98 1.36 -15.19 21.77
CA LEU A 98 1.28 -14.69 20.40
C LEU A 98 -0.16 -14.32 20.04
N LYS A 99 -0.33 -13.11 19.52
CA LYS A 99 -1.57 -12.58 18.96
C LYS A 99 -1.36 -12.26 17.49
N VAL A 100 -2.38 -12.47 16.69
CA VAL A 100 -2.36 -12.23 15.25
C VAL A 100 -3.40 -11.18 14.91
N ASN A 101 -2.97 -10.12 14.23
CA ASN A 101 -3.84 -9.08 13.71
C ASN A 101 -4.46 -9.55 12.39
N ILE A 102 -5.78 -9.59 12.34
CA ILE A 102 -6.52 -10.10 11.19
C ILE A 102 -7.48 -9.04 10.70
N CYS A 103 -7.52 -8.81 9.38
CA CYS A 103 -8.55 -7.97 8.79
C CYS A 103 -9.90 -8.70 8.78
N SER A 104 -11.01 -7.97 8.87
CA SER A 104 -12.33 -8.60 8.98
C SER A 104 -12.63 -9.57 7.82
N THR A 105 -12.12 -9.28 6.61
CA THR A 105 -12.36 -10.15 5.43
C THR A 105 -11.66 -11.50 5.57
N CYS A 106 -10.49 -11.54 6.21
CA CYS A 106 -9.82 -12.79 6.53
C CYS A 106 -10.56 -13.52 7.65
N ALA A 107 -10.95 -12.81 8.71
CA ALA A 107 -11.72 -13.38 9.83
C ALA A 107 -13.02 -14.05 9.35
N ASP A 108 -13.81 -13.36 8.52
CA ASP A 108 -15.06 -13.88 7.94
C ASP A 108 -14.80 -15.13 7.07
N ASN A 109 -13.68 -15.18 6.36
CA ASN A 109 -13.33 -16.34 5.53
C ASN A 109 -12.79 -17.53 6.33
N LEU A 110 -12.15 -17.29 7.48
CA LEU A 110 -11.72 -18.35 8.39
C LEU A 110 -12.91 -19.01 9.08
N LEU A 111 -13.94 -18.25 9.44
CA LEU A 111 -15.15 -18.78 10.06
C LEU A 111 -15.96 -19.71 9.14
N LYS A 112 -15.81 -19.60 7.83
CA LYS A 112 -16.51 -20.48 6.87
C LYS A 112 -16.01 -21.92 6.98
N GLU A 113 -16.95 -22.87 6.91
CA GLU A 113 -16.71 -24.32 6.87
C GLU A 113 -16.27 -24.77 5.47
N LYS A 114 -15.11 -24.28 5.01
CA LYS A 114 -14.45 -24.77 3.80
C LYS A 114 -13.05 -25.21 4.17
N ASP A 115 -12.63 -26.38 3.70
CA ASP A 115 -11.29 -26.94 3.97
C ASP A 115 -10.18 -26.34 3.06
N VAL A 116 -10.42 -25.14 2.52
CA VAL A 116 -9.50 -24.45 1.61
C VAL A 116 -8.99 -23.20 2.31
N PRO A 117 -7.70 -22.83 2.22
CA PRO A 117 -7.22 -21.57 2.80
C PRO A 117 -8.03 -20.36 2.30
N PRO A 118 -8.13 -19.28 3.09
CA PRO A 118 -8.75 -18.04 2.62
C PRO A 118 -8.11 -17.58 1.30
N GLN A 119 -8.91 -16.98 0.41
CA GLN A 119 -8.49 -16.61 -0.96
C GLN A 119 -7.16 -15.86 -1.01
N PHE A 120 -6.96 -14.91 -0.09
CA PHE A 120 -5.77 -14.06 -0.03
C PHE A 120 -4.79 -14.48 1.07
N ALA A 121 -4.90 -15.69 1.63
CA ALA A 121 -3.97 -16.14 2.65
C ALA A 121 -2.61 -16.48 2.04
N LEU A 122 -1.54 -16.21 2.78
CA LEU A 122 -0.18 -16.64 2.42
C LEU A 122 -0.09 -18.15 2.16
N ALA A 123 -0.81 -18.93 2.98
CA ALA A 123 -0.91 -20.39 2.84
C ALA A 123 -1.57 -20.84 1.51
N ASN A 124 -2.28 -19.96 0.81
CA ASN A 124 -2.89 -20.24 -0.49
C ASN A 124 -1.91 -20.01 -1.67
N ASN A 125 -0.63 -20.39 -1.50
CA ASN A 125 0.44 -20.16 -2.48
C ASN A 125 0.64 -18.68 -2.90
N LEU A 126 0.28 -17.75 -2.03
CA LEU A 126 0.47 -16.31 -2.26
C LEU A 126 1.72 -15.75 -1.55
N TRP A 127 2.43 -16.60 -0.80
CA TRP A 127 3.70 -16.23 -0.22
C TRP A 127 4.79 -16.20 -1.29
N ILE A 128 5.35 -15.02 -1.51
CA ILE A 128 6.41 -14.76 -2.50
C ILE A 128 7.81 -14.61 -1.86
N GLY A 129 7.89 -14.69 -0.54
CA GLY A 129 9.12 -14.42 0.20
C GLY A 129 9.24 -12.99 0.71
N ARG A 130 10.39 -12.71 1.33
CA ARG A 130 10.75 -11.36 1.79
C ARG A 130 11.11 -10.48 0.59
N VAL A 131 10.84 -9.19 0.73
CA VAL A 131 11.30 -8.19 -0.25
C VAL A 131 12.84 -8.24 -0.30
N PRO A 132 13.46 -8.50 -1.46
CA PRO A 132 14.92 -8.51 -1.58
C PRO A 132 15.54 -7.18 -1.14
N TRP A 133 16.74 -7.24 -0.55
CA TRP A 133 17.46 -6.06 -0.06
C TRP A 133 17.56 -4.95 -1.12
N GLN A 134 17.83 -5.33 -2.37
CA GLN A 134 17.93 -4.43 -3.52
C GLN A 134 16.67 -3.58 -3.70
N LEU A 135 15.48 -4.14 -3.43
CA LEU A 135 14.21 -3.41 -3.50
C LEU A 135 13.93 -2.59 -2.23
N GLN A 136 14.52 -2.96 -1.09
CA GLN A 136 14.38 -2.24 0.16
C GLN A 136 15.21 -0.94 0.20
N VAL A 137 16.35 -0.91 -0.50
CA VAL A 137 17.28 0.24 -0.50
C VAL A 137 17.09 1.20 -1.68
N LEU A 138 16.03 1.02 -2.46
CA LEU A 138 15.75 1.90 -3.59
C LEU A 138 15.54 3.34 -3.13
N THR A 139 16.17 4.26 -3.84
CA THR A 139 15.89 5.68 -3.76
C THR A 139 14.44 5.95 -4.14
N PHE A 140 13.88 7.08 -3.68
CA PHE A 140 12.51 7.48 -4.02
C PHE A 140 12.26 7.47 -5.55
N LEU A 141 13.25 7.87 -6.35
CA LEU A 141 13.13 7.86 -7.82
C LEU A 141 13.07 6.44 -8.38
N GLU A 142 13.90 5.53 -7.87
CA GLU A 142 13.86 4.13 -8.30
C GLU A 142 12.56 3.45 -7.88
N GLN A 143 12.06 3.75 -6.67
CA GLN A 143 10.73 3.30 -6.24
C GLN A 143 9.63 3.80 -7.17
N LEU A 144 9.72 5.06 -7.63
CA LEU A 144 8.76 5.63 -8.58
C LEU A 144 8.80 4.90 -9.93
N LEU A 145 9.98 4.55 -10.43
CA LEU A 145 10.15 3.85 -11.71
C LEU A 145 9.55 2.44 -11.72
N ILE A 146 9.52 1.76 -10.57
CA ILE A 146 8.93 0.41 -10.45
C ILE A 146 7.51 0.43 -9.88
N SER A 147 6.97 1.61 -9.56
CA SER A 147 5.65 1.73 -8.96
C SER A 147 4.57 1.34 -9.96
N GLN A 148 3.57 0.59 -9.50
CA GLN A 148 2.37 0.29 -10.28
C GLN A 148 1.45 1.53 -10.43
N ILE A 149 1.61 2.52 -9.54
CA ILE A 149 0.80 3.74 -9.50
C ILE A 149 1.74 4.95 -9.46
N TYR A 150 1.54 5.88 -10.38
CA TYR A 150 2.30 7.13 -10.46
C TYR A 150 1.45 8.28 -9.89
N PRO A 151 1.67 8.68 -8.62
CA PRO A 151 0.91 9.80 -8.07
C PRO A 151 1.41 11.12 -8.68
N HIS A 152 0.49 12.04 -8.90
CA HIS A 152 0.76 13.31 -9.60
C HIS A 152 1.43 14.37 -8.74
N ILE A 153 1.35 14.26 -7.41
CA ILE A 153 1.87 15.26 -6.47
C ILE A 153 2.65 14.54 -5.37
N PHE A 154 3.87 15.00 -5.12
CA PHE A 154 4.70 14.57 -3.99
C PHE A 154 5.04 15.77 -3.12
N VAL A 155 4.94 15.60 -1.80
CA VAL A 155 5.33 16.62 -0.83
C VAL A 155 6.54 16.10 -0.05
N PHE A 156 7.71 16.68 -0.32
CA PHE A 156 8.93 16.37 0.41
C PHE A 156 9.15 17.35 1.54
N LYS A 157 9.34 16.85 2.76
CA LYS A 157 9.91 17.64 3.85
C LYS A 157 11.42 17.53 3.78
N LEU A 158 12.05 18.58 3.24
CA LEU A 158 13.51 18.67 3.18
C LEU A 158 14.10 18.86 4.57
N PHE A 159 15.32 18.36 4.78
CA PHE A 159 16.06 18.65 6.01
C PHE A 159 16.21 20.16 6.20
N PRO A 160 15.91 20.69 7.41
CA PRO A 160 16.22 22.08 7.71
C PRO A 160 17.74 22.29 7.65
N LYS A 161 18.17 23.40 7.05
CA LYS A 161 19.60 23.74 6.83
C LYS A 161 20.41 24.00 8.13
N LYS A 162 19.79 23.98 9.32
CA LYS A 162 20.42 24.44 10.56
C LYS A 162 21.29 23.35 11.19
N ILE A 163 22.59 23.64 11.24
CA ILE A 163 23.63 22.88 11.93
C ILE A 163 23.49 23.17 13.44
N GLY A 164 23.11 22.17 14.24
CA GLY A 164 23.19 22.25 15.71
C GLY A 164 21.99 21.77 16.51
N ASP A 165 20.85 21.46 15.88
CA ASP A 165 19.68 20.94 16.61
C ASP A 165 19.66 19.40 16.59
N VAL A 166 19.27 18.79 17.71
CA VAL A 166 19.12 17.33 17.83
C VAL A 166 17.78 16.94 17.22
N TRP A 167 17.79 16.54 15.95
CA TRP A 167 16.59 16.16 15.24
C TRP A 167 16.20 14.71 15.51
N ASP A 168 14.94 14.48 15.86
CA ASP A 168 14.38 13.14 15.89
C ASP A 168 14.08 12.65 14.45
N LEU A 169 14.96 11.79 13.94
CA LEU A 169 14.87 11.19 12.61
C LEU A 169 13.58 10.36 12.42
N SER A 170 12.93 9.95 13.52
CA SER A 170 11.70 9.16 13.52
C SER A 170 10.52 9.90 12.88
N HIS A 171 10.56 11.24 12.82
CA HIS A 171 9.51 12.06 12.20
C HIS A 171 9.67 12.23 10.67
N LEU A 172 10.80 11.81 10.09
CA LEU A 172 11.08 11.95 8.66
C LEU A 172 10.72 10.67 7.92
N ARG A 173 9.57 10.67 7.23
CA ARG A 173 9.08 9.50 6.46
C ARG A 173 9.90 9.22 5.19
N CYS A 174 10.56 10.23 4.62
CA CYS A 174 11.47 10.13 3.48
C CYS A 174 12.49 11.27 3.57
N ALA A 175 13.60 11.00 4.26
CA ALA A 175 14.70 11.92 4.43
C ALA A 175 15.52 12.04 3.11
N MET A 176 15.15 12.96 2.22
CA MET A 176 16.00 13.28 1.05
C MET A 176 17.03 14.34 1.44
N ARG A 177 18.32 13.97 1.41
CA ARG A 177 19.45 14.87 1.66
C ARG A 177 20.08 15.27 0.33
N GLY A 178 20.07 16.56 0.01
CA GLY A 178 20.65 17.10 -1.23
C GLY A 178 19.69 18.01 -2.01
N ASN A 179 20.09 18.41 -3.22
CA ASN A 179 19.23 19.17 -4.13
C ASN A 179 18.33 18.20 -4.89
N VAL A 180 17.02 18.39 -4.81
CA VAL A 180 16.03 17.67 -5.62
C VAL A 180 15.54 18.64 -6.69
N THR A 181 15.84 18.34 -7.95
CA THR A 181 15.31 19.08 -9.10
C THR A 181 14.26 18.22 -9.76
N LEU A 182 13.00 18.64 -9.64
CA LEU A 182 11.86 17.99 -10.30
C LEU A 182 11.53 18.79 -11.56
N TYR A 183 11.54 18.12 -12.70
CA TYR A 183 11.06 18.67 -13.96
C TYR A 183 9.65 18.16 -14.22
N ALA A 184 8.77 19.02 -14.73
CA ALA A 184 7.48 18.58 -15.22
C ALA A 184 7.71 17.56 -16.35
N MET A 185 7.09 16.38 -16.25
CA MET A 185 7.14 15.42 -17.33
C MET A 185 6.26 15.93 -18.47
N ASP A 186 6.88 16.29 -19.59
CA ASP A 186 6.16 16.64 -20.82
C ASP A 186 5.58 15.36 -21.43
N THR A 187 4.37 15.02 -20.99
CA THR A 187 3.66 13.82 -21.45
C THR A 187 3.37 13.86 -22.95
N GLN A 188 3.21 15.05 -23.55
CA GLN A 188 3.03 15.21 -24.98
C GLN A 188 4.34 14.97 -25.75
N GLY A 189 5.46 15.45 -25.21
CA GLY A 189 6.80 15.17 -25.75
C GLY A 189 7.15 13.69 -25.68
N VAL A 190 6.86 13.02 -24.55
CA VAL A 190 7.07 11.57 -24.40
C VAL A 190 6.17 10.78 -25.34
N ALA A 191 4.88 11.12 -25.45
CA ALA A 191 3.98 10.50 -26.42
C ALA A 191 4.49 10.69 -27.86
N SER A 192 4.96 11.89 -28.22
CA SER A 192 5.53 12.19 -29.53
C SER A 192 6.83 11.41 -29.80
N MET A 193 7.63 11.12 -28.76
CA MET A 193 8.82 10.27 -28.86
C MET A 193 8.44 8.80 -29.12
N VAL A 194 7.48 8.26 -28.37
CA VAL A 194 7.01 6.86 -28.53
C VAL A 194 6.32 6.66 -29.87
N GLU A 195 5.54 7.64 -30.34
CA GLU A 195 4.92 7.65 -31.66
C GLU A 195 5.94 7.82 -32.81
N GLY A 196 7.22 8.05 -32.49
CA GLY A 196 8.29 8.19 -33.47
C GLY A 196 8.27 9.51 -34.25
N LYS A 197 7.57 10.53 -33.75
CA LYS A 197 7.50 11.88 -34.34
C LYS A 197 8.70 12.75 -33.97
N PHE A 198 9.37 12.44 -32.84
CA PHE A 198 10.44 13.28 -32.29
C PHE A 198 11.85 12.70 -32.49
N MET A 199 12.00 11.37 -32.51
CA MET A 199 13.27 10.72 -32.85
C MET A 199 13.43 10.69 -34.37
N ARG A 200 14.43 11.41 -34.91
CA ARG A 200 14.86 11.21 -36.30
C ARG A 200 15.31 9.76 -36.43
N ARG A 201 14.50 8.91 -37.07
CA ARG A 201 14.95 7.56 -37.44
C ARG A 201 16.23 7.72 -38.26
N PRO A 202 17.30 6.95 -37.98
CA PRO A 202 18.41 6.84 -38.90
C PRO A 202 17.83 6.51 -40.27
N LYS A 203 18.19 7.27 -41.30
CA LYS A 203 17.82 6.90 -42.67
C LYS A 203 18.50 5.57 -42.92
N VAL A 204 17.71 4.51 -43.13
CA VAL A 204 18.25 3.29 -43.71
C VAL A 204 18.66 3.67 -45.13
N ASP A 205 19.96 3.75 -45.39
CA ASP A 205 20.47 3.97 -46.73
C ASP A 205 19.94 2.86 -47.63
N THR A 206 19.15 3.22 -48.63
CA THR A 206 18.51 2.31 -49.59
C THR A 206 19.49 1.64 -50.56
N LYS A 207 20.78 1.58 -50.22
CA LYS A 207 21.83 0.95 -51.05
C LYS A 207 21.88 -0.57 -50.93
N ASP A 208 21.25 -1.16 -49.91
CA ASP A 208 21.14 -2.62 -49.77
C ASP A 208 19.73 -3.12 -50.06
N LYS A 209 19.25 -2.89 -51.30
CA LYS A 209 18.10 -3.62 -51.83
C LYS A 209 18.62 -4.94 -52.42
N PRO A 210 18.31 -6.12 -51.86
CA PRO A 210 18.73 -7.37 -52.48
C PRO A 210 18.09 -7.51 -53.88
N PRO A 211 18.80 -8.11 -54.84
CA PRO A 211 18.33 -8.17 -56.22
C PRO A 211 17.01 -8.93 -56.29
N GLN A 212 16.02 -8.34 -56.96
CA GLN A 212 14.77 -9.01 -57.29
C GLN A 212 15.10 -10.19 -58.20
N ARG A 213 14.81 -11.42 -57.76
CA ARG A 213 14.78 -12.59 -58.64
C ARG A 213 13.58 -12.45 -59.59
N LEU A 214 13.84 -12.70 -60.87
CA LEU A 214 12.87 -12.96 -61.92
C LEU A 214 11.90 -14.08 -61.52
#